data_AF-A0A3C0ISB9-F1
#
_entry.id   AF-A0A3C0ISB9-F1
#
_cell.length_a   1.000
_cell.length_b   1.000
_cell.length_c   1.000
_cell.angle_alpha   90.00
_cell.angle_beta   90.00
_cell.angle_gamma   90.00
#
_symmetry.space_group_name_H-M   'P 1'
#
loop_
_entity.id
_entity.type
_entity.pdbx_description
1 polymer ?
#
loop_
_entity_poly.entity_id
_entity_poly.type
_entity_poly.pdbx_seq_one_letter_code
_entity_poly.pdbx_strand_id
1 'polypeptide(L)'
;MGSKKLQIALPLIIAIAMAAGMFIGYKLREKTSGAAIFFQNAPSSNIGEVVNLIKSKYVDPIEEDSLQALVINDVLKHLDPHSVFIPAKELQSLNEELKGNFKGIGIEFQLINDTTHIISVLKDGPGFKAGLQVGDRILFIDDT
;
A
#
# COMPACT_ATOMS: atom_id res chain seq x y z
N MET A 1 21.99 65.56 -3.89
CA MET A 1 22.71 64.95 -2.74
C MET A 1 21.71 64.23 -1.85
N GLY A 2 21.56 62.92 -2.01
CA GLY A 2 20.69 62.13 -1.13
C GLY A 2 21.25 62.15 0.29
N SER A 3 20.41 62.39 1.30
CA SER A 3 20.85 62.44 2.68
C SER A 3 21.50 61.10 3.05
N LYS A 4 22.75 61.13 3.55
CA LYS A 4 23.50 59.91 3.96
C LYS A 4 22.69 59.00 4.90
N LYS A 5 21.72 59.57 5.61
CA LYS A 5 20.77 58.86 6.48
C LYS A 5 19.85 57.91 5.69
N LEU A 6 19.38 58.28 4.50
CA LEU A 6 18.50 57.43 3.69
C LEU A 6 19.24 56.22 3.08
N GLN A 7 20.51 56.40 2.70
CA GLN A 7 21.33 55.33 2.12
C GLN A 7 21.66 54.21 3.13
N ILE A 8 21.67 54.53 4.43
CA ILE A 8 21.94 53.58 5.51
C ILE A 8 20.62 53.05 6.12
N ALA A 9 19.59 53.87 6.21
CA ALA A 9 18.29 53.46 6.77
C ALA A 9 17.54 52.47 5.87
N LEU A 10 17.63 52.63 4.55
CA LEU A 10 16.94 51.74 3.59
C LEU A 10 17.40 50.27 3.70
N PRO A 11 18.70 49.92 3.64
CA PRO A 11 19.13 48.52 3.78
C PRO A 11 18.85 47.97 5.18
N LEU A 12 18.88 48.80 6.22
CA LEU A 12 18.56 48.40 7.60
C LEU A 12 17.09 47.97 7.73
N ILE A 13 16.17 48.75 7.15
CA ILE A 13 14.73 48.43 7.16
C ILE A 13 14.45 47.14 6.39
N ILE A 14 15.11 46.95 5.25
CA ILE A 14 14.98 45.73 4.44
C ILE A 14 15.50 44.51 5.22
N ALA A 15 16.63 44.63 5.90
CA ALA A 15 17.19 43.55 6.72
C ALA A 15 16.26 43.17 7.89
N ILE A 16 15.68 44.17 8.56
CA ILE A 16 14.70 43.94 9.64
C ILE A 16 13.43 43.29 9.10
N ALA A 17 12.92 43.76 7.94
CA ALA A 17 11.75 43.17 7.30
C ALA A 17 11.99 41.71 6.87
N MET A 18 13.18 41.40 6.34
CA MET A 18 13.58 40.03 6.02
C MET A 18 13.67 39.14 7.27
N ALA A 19 14.32 39.63 8.34
CA ALA A 19 14.44 38.89 9.59
C ALA A 19 13.06 38.62 10.22
N ALA A 20 12.19 39.63 10.23
CA ALA A 20 10.82 39.50 10.71
C ALA A 20 10.00 38.52 9.85
N GLY A 21 10.10 38.61 8.53
CA GLY A 21 9.44 37.69 7.60
C GLY A 21 9.90 36.25 7.78
N MET A 22 11.20 36.03 7.95
CA MET A 22 11.77 34.70 8.18
C MET A 22 11.37 34.13 9.55
N PHE A 23 11.31 34.98 10.58
CA PHE A 23 10.86 34.60 11.93
C PHE A 23 9.37 34.22 11.96
N ILE A 24 8.52 35.04 11.33
CA ILE A 24 7.09 34.75 11.17
C ILE A 24 6.89 33.48 10.34
N GLY A 25 7.62 33.33 9.22
CA GLY A 25 7.59 32.14 8.39
C GLY A 25 8.00 30.86 9.13
N TYR A 26 9.03 30.93 10.00
CA TYR A 26 9.46 29.81 10.82
C TYR A 26 8.38 29.38 11.84
N LYS A 27 7.74 30.35 12.51
CA LYS A 27 6.63 30.10 13.46
C LYS A 27 5.37 29.55 12.78
N LEU A 28 5.08 29.93 11.54
CA LEU A 28 3.93 29.41 10.78
C LEU A 28 4.18 28.04 10.14
N ARG A 29 5.44 27.59 10.00
CA ARG A 29 5.76 26.31 9.33
C ARG A 29 5.17 25.08 10.02
N GLU A 30 4.96 25.10 11.33
CA GLU A 30 4.32 24.00 12.05
C GLU A 30 2.79 23.95 11.90
N LYS A 31 2.13 25.09 11.59
CA LYS A 31 0.65 25.18 11.52
C LYS A 31 0.09 25.41 10.12
N THR A 32 0.92 25.82 9.17
CA THR A 32 0.51 26.13 7.81
C THR A 32 1.42 25.40 6.85
N SER A 33 0.91 24.29 6.32
CA SER A 33 1.40 23.56 5.15
C SER A 33 1.29 24.41 3.86
N GLY A 34 1.45 25.73 3.92
CA GLY A 34 1.26 26.65 2.80
C GLY A 34 2.30 26.50 1.70
N ALA A 35 3.51 26.02 2.04
CA ALA A 35 4.49 25.59 1.03
C ALA A 35 4.02 24.32 0.32
N ALA A 36 3.30 23.42 1.00
CA ALA A 36 2.71 22.24 0.35
C ALA A 36 1.57 22.63 -0.62
N ILE A 37 0.82 23.71 -0.34
CA ILE A 37 -0.27 24.17 -1.24
C ILE A 37 0.26 24.64 -2.60
N PHE A 38 1.46 25.22 -2.68
CA PHE A 38 2.05 25.63 -3.96
C PHE A 38 2.68 24.47 -4.75
N PHE A 39 3.24 23.48 -4.06
CA PHE A 39 3.88 22.30 -4.69
C PHE A 39 2.93 21.10 -4.86
N GLN A 40 1.66 21.20 -4.44
CA GLN A 40 0.63 20.18 -4.64
C GLN A 40 -0.01 20.19 -6.03
N ASN A 41 0.46 21.04 -6.96
CA ASN A 41 0.17 20.89 -8.38
C ASN A 41 1.11 19.87 -9.02
N ALA A 42 1.22 18.68 -8.42
CA ALA A 42 1.54 17.51 -9.24
C ALA A 42 0.39 17.40 -10.25
N PRO A 43 0.64 17.08 -11.54
CA PRO A 43 -0.45 16.80 -12.46
C PRO A 43 -1.17 15.55 -11.94
N SER A 44 -2.19 15.76 -11.11
CA SER A 44 -3.11 14.70 -10.75
C SER A 44 -3.76 14.32 -12.06
N SER A 45 -3.45 13.12 -12.56
CA SER A 45 -4.28 12.51 -13.59
C SER A 45 -5.74 12.67 -13.16
N ASN A 46 -6.67 12.92 -14.10
CA ASN A 46 -8.09 13.11 -13.78
C ASN A 46 -8.63 12.00 -12.86
N ILE A 47 -8.06 10.79 -12.98
CA ILE A 47 -8.33 9.63 -12.12
C ILE A 47 -7.95 9.91 -10.65
N GLY A 48 -6.77 10.48 -10.38
CA GLY A 48 -6.33 10.82 -9.04
C GLY A 48 -7.21 11.88 -8.37
N GLU A 49 -7.72 12.84 -9.14
CA GLU A 49 -8.65 13.85 -8.63
C GLU A 49 -10.01 13.22 -8.25
N VAL A 50 -10.54 12.32 -9.09
CA VAL A 50 -11.78 11.58 -8.78
C VAL A 50 -11.61 10.71 -7.54
N VAL A 51 -10.50 9.98 -7.41
CA VAL A 51 -10.20 9.17 -6.21
C VAL A 51 -10.14 10.03 -4.94
N ASN A 52 -9.49 11.20 -5.01
CA ASN A 52 -9.42 12.14 -3.88
C ASN A 52 -10.79 12.73 -3.53
N LEU A 53 -11.63 13.00 -4.53
CA LEU A 53 -12.98 13.51 -4.31
C LEU A 53 -13.84 12.45 -3.60
N ILE A 54 -13.80 11.20 -4.06
CA ILE A 54 -14.50 10.08 -3.42
C ILE A 54 -14.04 9.96 -1.97
N LYS A 55 -12.72 9.91 -1.73
CA LYS A 55 -12.16 9.80 -0.37
C LYS A 55 -12.61 10.91 0.58
N SER A 56 -12.75 12.15 0.09
CA SER A 56 -13.06 13.32 0.93
C SER A 56 -14.54 13.65 1.07
N LYS A 57 -15.39 13.14 0.17
CA LYS A 57 -16.82 13.49 0.12
C LYS A 57 -17.75 12.29 0.29
N TYR A 58 -17.23 11.07 0.26
CA TYR A 58 -18.05 9.87 0.47
C TYR A 58 -18.43 9.72 1.95
N VAL A 59 -19.63 9.21 2.19
CA VAL A 59 -20.24 9.12 3.53
C VAL A 59 -19.54 8.07 4.40
N ASP A 60 -19.07 6.98 3.79
CA ASP A 60 -18.41 5.88 4.49
C ASP A 60 -16.89 5.91 4.31
N PRO A 61 -16.11 5.44 5.29
CA PRO A 61 -14.68 5.25 5.12
C PRO A 61 -14.43 4.15 4.08
N ILE A 62 -13.65 4.45 3.05
CA ILE A 62 -13.23 3.50 2.02
C ILE A 62 -11.72 3.30 2.15
N GLU A 63 -11.28 2.04 2.13
CA GLU A 63 -9.87 1.67 2.07
C GLU A 63 -9.27 2.06 0.71
N GLU A 64 -8.23 2.89 0.73
CA GLU A 64 -7.64 3.47 -0.47
C GLU A 64 -7.08 2.41 -1.43
N ASP A 65 -6.45 1.36 -0.89
CA ASP A 65 -5.91 0.23 -1.64
C ASP A 65 -7.02 -0.53 -2.40
N SER A 66 -8.22 -0.61 -1.82
CA SER A 66 -9.37 -1.26 -2.46
C SER A 66 -9.86 -0.45 -3.65
N LEU A 67 -9.95 0.87 -3.51
CA LEU A 67 -10.45 1.74 -4.58
C LEU A 67 -9.49 1.79 -5.78
N GLN A 68 -8.17 1.84 -5.52
CA GLN A 68 -7.17 1.83 -6.59
C GLN A 68 -7.19 0.50 -7.36
N ALA A 69 -7.26 -0.63 -6.66
CA ALA A 69 -7.34 -1.94 -7.28
C ALA A 69 -8.62 -2.10 -8.13
N LEU A 70 -9.75 -1.55 -7.69
CA LEU A 70 -11.00 -1.54 -8.45
C LEU A 70 -10.86 -0.76 -9.76
N VAL A 71 -10.32 0.47 -9.69
CA VAL A 71 -10.11 1.32 -10.88
C VAL A 71 -9.16 0.64 -11.88
N ILE A 72 -8.06 0.04 -11.41
CA ILE A 72 -7.12 -0.65 -12.30
C ILE A 72 -7.78 -1.85 -12.98
N ASN A 73 -8.51 -2.69 -12.22
CA ASN A 73 -9.20 -3.84 -12.80
C ASN A 73 -10.26 -3.43 -13.82
N ASP A 74 -11.02 -2.36 -13.55
CA ASP A 74 -12.01 -1.86 -14.51
C ASP A 74 -11.36 -1.32 -15.78
N VAL A 75 -10.24 -0.60 -15.68
CA VAL A 75 -9.50 -0.13 -16.87
C VAL A 75 -8.96 -1.31 -17.67
N LEU A 76 -8.37 -2.31 -17.02
CA LEU A 76 -7.83 -3.50 -17.69
C LEU A 76 -8.92 -4.31 -18.39
N LYS A 77 -10.09 -4.47 -17.74
CA LYS A 77 -11.24 -5.19 -18.32
C LYS A 77 -11.75 -4.56 -19.62
N HIS A 78 -11.64 -3.25 -19.77
CA HIS A 78 -12.01 -2.55 -21.01
C HIS A 78 -10.92 -2.64 -22.10
N LEU A 79 -9.67 -2.87 -21.71
CA LEU A 79 -8.55 -3.00 -22.64
C LEU A 79 -8.45 -4.42 -23.22
N ASP A 80 -8.52 -5.42 -22.35
CA ASP A 80 -8.39 -6.84 -22.71
C ASP A 80 -9.08 -7.74 -21.67
N PRO A 81 -10.02 -8.62 -22.06
CA PRO A 81 -10.69 -9.54 -21.14
C PRO A 81 -9.78 -10.57 -20.48
N HIS A 82 -8.54 -10.75 -20.96
CA HIS A 82 -7.56 -11.68 -20.39
C HIS A 82 -6.53 -11.03 -19.47
N SER A 83 -6.55 -9.70 -19.35
CA SER A 83 -5.63 -8.97 -18.49
C SER A 83 -6.20 -8.81 -17.08
N VAL A 84 -5.42 -9.19 -16.06
CA VAL A 84 -5.82 -9.12 -14.65
C VAL A 84 -4.74 -8.41 -13.83
N PHE A 85 -5.14 -7.56 -12.89
CA PHE A 85 -4.23 -6.95 -11.93
C PHE A 85 -4.06 -7.85 -10.71
N ILE A 86 -2.80 -8.13 -10.33
CA ILE A 86 -2.48 -8.95 -9.16
C ILE A 86 -1.96 -8.04 -8.03
N PRO A 87 -2.67 -7.93 -6.90
CA PRO A 87 -2.24 -7.15 -5.75
C PRO A 87 -0.93 -7.69 -5.16
N ALA A 88 -0.12 -6.79 -4.57
CA ALA A 88 1.17 -7.17 -3.96
C ALA A 88 1.05 -8.27 -2.88
N LYS A 89 -0.05 -8.25 -2.11
CA LYS A 89 -0.37 -9.27 -1.10
C LYS A 89 -0.59 -10.68 -1.68
N GLU A 90 -1.04 -10.77 -2.93
CA GLU A 90 -1.38 -12.03 -3.61
C GLU A 90 -0.30 -12.48 -4.58
N LEU A 91 0.62 -11.58 -4.97
CA LEU A 91 1.73 -11.92 -5.87
C LEU A 91 2.59 -13.07 -5.35
N GLN A 92 2.82 -13.15 -4.04
CA GLN A 92 3.67 -14.21 -3.50
C GLN A 92 3.01 -15.58 -3.63
N SER A 93 1.76 -15.73 -3.19
CA SER A 93 1.01 -16.98 -3.29
C SER A 93 0.86 -17.42 -4.75
N LEU A 94 0.57 -16.48 -5.66
CA LEU A 94 0.44 -16.78 -7.08
C LEU A 94 1.78 -17.25 -7.68
N ASN A 95 2.88 -16.61 -7.30
CA ASN A 95 4.21 -17.04 -7.74
C ASN A 95 4.62 -18.40 -7.18
N GLU A 96 4.22 -18.72 -5.95
CA GLU A 96 4.43 -20.03 -5.34
C GLU A 96 3.66 -21.12 -6.10
N GLU A 97 2.40 -20.85 -6.48
CA GLU A 97 1.58 -21.72 -7.32
C GLU A 97 2.18 -21.91 -8.72
N LEU A 98 2.56 -20.82 -9.41
CA LEU A 98 3.14 -20.88 -10.76
C LEU A 98 4.50 -21.59 -10.82
N LYS A 99 5.32 -21.44 -9.77
CA LYS A 99 6.61 -22.13 -9.69
C LYS A 99 6.47 -23.59 -9.26
N GLY A 100 5.27 -24.03 -8.89
CA GLY A 100 5.05 -25.33 -8.25
C GLY A 100 5.75 -25.44 -6.89
N ASN A 101 6.17 -24.32 -6.30
CA ASN A 101 6.75 -24.25 -4.97
C ASN A 101 5.61 -24.21 -3.96
N PHE A 102 4.84 -25.29 -3.86
CA PHE A 102 3.89 -25.47 -2.77
C PHE A 102 4.67 -25.50 -1.46
N LYS A 103 4.54 -24.44 -0.64
CA LYS A 103 4.93 -24.50 0.76
C LYS A 103 3.92 -25.35 1.50
N GLY A 104 4.29 -26.59 1.76
CA GLY A 104 3.48 -27.52 2.53
C GLY A 104 4.34 -28.66 3.08
N ILE A 105 3.74 -29.51 3.90
CA ILE A 105 4.40 -30.71 4.42
C ILE A 105 4.39 -31.88 3.42
N GLY A 106 3.82 -31.70 2.22
CA GLY A 106 3.80 -32.73 1.17
C GLY A 106 2.85 -33.88 1.48
N ILE A 107 1.62 -33.56 1.92
CA ILE A 107 0.55 -34.54 2.11
C ILE A 107 -0.66 -34.17 1.26
N GLU A 108 -1.39 -35.19 0.84
CA GLU A 108 -2.70 -35.06 0.23
C GLU A 108 -3.74 -35.55 1.25
N PHE A 109 -4.79 -34.76 1.47
CA PHE A 109 -5.80 -35.06 2.47
C PHE A 109 -7.21 -34.95 1.89
N GLN A 110 -8.14 -35.67 2.50
CA GLN A 110 -9.55 -35.63 2.16
C GLN A 110 -10.40 -35.50 3.43
N LEU A 111 -11.47 -34.73 3.35
CA LEU A 111 -12.44 -34.60 4.44
C LEU A 111 -13.42 -35.79 4.39
N ILE A 112 -13.42 -36.63 5.42
CA ILE A 112 -14.33 -37.77 5.57
C ILE A 112 -14.95 -37.70 6.96
N ASN A 113 -16.29 -37.62 7.03
CA ASN A 113 -17.05 -37.56 8.28
C ASN A 113 -16.55 -36.46 9.24
N ASP A 114 -16.45 -35.22 8.75
CA ASP A 114 -15.94 -34.05 9.49
C ASP A 114 -14.54 -34.22 10.08
N THR A 115 -13.74 -35.18 9.60
CA THR A 115 -12.33 -35.31 9.98
C THR A 115 -11.45 -35.35 8.74
N THR A 116 -10.37 -34.58 8.77
CA THR A 116 -9.36 -34.58 7.71
C THR A 116 -8.49 -35.83 7.83
N HIS A 117 -8.50 -36.66 6.79
CA HIS A 117 -7.70 -37.88 6.71
C HIS A 117 -6.62 -37.73 5.64
N ILE A 118 -5.43 -38.26 5.91
CA ILE A 118 -4.34 -38.31 4.94
C ILE A 118 -4.58 -39.45 3.95
N ILE A 119 -4.67 -39.14 2.65
CA ILE A 119 -4.88 -40.13 1.58
C ILE A 119 -3.59 -40.46 0.82
N SER A 120 -2.61 -39.55 0.82
CA SER A 120 -1.31 -39.76 0.21
C SER A 120 -0.23 -38.92 0.90
N VAL A 121 0.99 -39.44 0.96
CA VAL A 121 2.15 -38.73 1.50
C VAL A 121 3.24 -38.73 0.44
N LEU A 122 3.76 -37.56 0.11
CA LEU A 122 4.83 -37.41 -0.86
C LEU A 122 6.11 -38.08 -0.34
N LYS A 123 6.59 -39.09 -1.07
CA LYS A 123 7.81 -39.83 -0.73
C LYS A 123 9.01 -38.86 -0.67
N ASP A 124 9.82 -39.01 0.37
CA ASP A 124 10.97 -38.12 0.68
C ASP A 124 10.60 -36.65 1.01
N GLY A 125 9.31 -36.32 1.07
CA GLY A 125 8.80 -35.02 1.51
C GLY A 125 8.90 -34.79 3.03
N PRO A 126 8.66 -33.55 3.51
CA PRO A 126 8.72 -33.23 4.94
C PRO A 126 7.80 -34.10 5.81
N GLY A 127 6.58 -34.37 5.35
CA GLY A 127 5.59 -35.20 6.04
C GLY A 127 6.01 -36.67 6.13
N PHE A 128 6.64 -37.21 5.09
CA PHE A 128 7.22 -38.56 5.12
C PHE A 128 8.37 -38.64 6.13
N LYS A 129 9.25 -37.63 6.17
CA LYS A 129 10.34 -37.54 7.15
C LYS A 129 9.84 -37.36 8.59
N ALA A 130 8.68 -36.70 8.76
CA ALA A 130 7.98 -36.57 10.03
C ALA A 130 7.24 -37.86 10.44
N GLY A 131 7.18 -38.87 9.57
CA GLY A 131 6.57 -40.17 9.86
C GLY A 131 5.06 -40.23 9.63
N LEU A 132 4.47 -39.26 8.93
CA LEU A 132 3.04 -39.28 8.58
C LEU A 132 2.74 -40.44 7.63
N GLN A 133 1.60 -41.08 7.85
CA GLN A 133 1.16 -42.24 7.08
C GLN A 133 -0.21 -42.02 6.46
N VAL A 134 -0.49 -42.78 5.40
CA VAL A 134 -1.82 -42.85 4.79
C VAL A 134 -2.79 -43.44 5.81
N GLY A 135 -3.91 -42.76 6.04
CA GLY A 135 -4.92 -43.13 7.03
C GLY A 135 -4.85 -42.33 8.34
N ASP A 136 -3.80 -41.54 8.56
CA ASP A 136 -3.70 -40.68 9.74
C ASP A 136 -4.81 -39.62 9.73
N ARG A 137 -5.29 -39.28 10.94
CA ARG A 137 -6.32 -38.26 11.17
C ARG A 137 -5.68 -37.00 11.71
N ILE A 138 -5.92 -35.88 11.05
CA ILE A 138 -5.48 -34.57 11.51
C ILE A 138 -6.53 -34.05 12.48
N LEU A 139 -6.13 -33.87 13.75
CA LEU A 139 -7.02 -33.41 14.82
C LEU A 139 -6.92 -31.90 15.05
N PHE A 140 -5.71 -31.33 14.99
CA PHE A 140 -5.43 -29.91 15.25
C PHE A 140 -4.21 -29.45 14.44
N ILE A 141 -4.18 -28.17 14.06
CA ILE A 141 -3.06 -27.50 13.39
C ILE A 141 -2.80 -26.19 14.13
N ASP A 142 -1.58 -25.99 14.64
CA ASP A 142 -1.16 -24.73 15.31
C ASP A 142 -2.22 -24.17 16.29
N ASP A 143 -2.81 -25.05 17.11
CA ASP A 143 -3.85 -24.76 18.11
C ASP A 143 -5.27 -24.47 17.57
N THR A 144 -5.56 -24.74 16.30
CA THR A 144 -6.90 -24.62 15.68
C THR A 144 -7.38 -25.96 15.11
#